data_AF-A0A109Q945-F1
#
_entry.id   AF-A0A109Q945-F1
#
_cell.length_a   1.000
_cell.length_b   1.000
_cell.length_c   1.000
_cell.angle_alpha   90.00
_cell.angle_beta   90.00
_cell.angle_gamma   90.00
#
_symmetry.space_group_name_H-M   'P 1'
#
loop_
_entity.id
_entity.type
_entity.pdbx_description
1 polymer ?
#
loop_
_entity_poly.entity_id
_entity_poly.type
_entity_poly.pdbx_seq_one_letter_code
_entity_poly.pdbx_strand_id
1 'polypeptide(L)'
;MVCMKIIEKVLIVEGRQDCLQLKPILNEPVEIVCTNGTVSPHRLDELLQPYESCDFYAFFDADDMGEKLRKLVQQEYPNTHHLYTLPRYGGVERTPRYHLAKVLQGAKFKIKSGYLLDKG
;
A
#
# COMPACT_ATOMS: atom_id res chain seq x y z
N MET A 1 -22.37 -8.12 -18.05
CA MET A 1 -21.50 -7.33 -17.15
C MET A 1 -20.07 -7.78 -17.37
N VAL A 2 -19.20 -6.83 -17.70
CA VAL A 2 -17.84 -7.06 -18.22
C VAL A 2 -16.96 -7.67 -17.12
N CYS A 3 -16.09 -8.59 -17.53
CA CYS A 3 -15.09 -9.30 -16.74
C CYS A 3 -14.31 -8.35 -15.79
N MET A 4 -14.74 -8.22 -14.53
CA MET A 4 -13.92 -7.62 -13.48
C MET A 4 -13.04 -8.73 -12.92
N LYS A 5 -11.72 -8.57 -13.09
CA LYS A 5 -10.75 -9.19 -12.19
C LYS A 5 -11.25 -8.93 -10.77
N ILE A 6 -11.58 -9.98 -10.02
CA ILE A 6 -11.91 -9.87 -8.61
C ILE A 6 -10.67 -9.27 -7.95
N ILE A 7 -10.76 -8.01 -7.51
CA ILE A 7 -9.69 -7.38 -6.74
C ILE A 7 -9.79 -8.01 -5.35
N GLU A 8 -8.74 -8.70 -4.92
CA GLU A 8 -8.71 -9.38 -3.62
C GLU A 8 -7.92 -8.59 -2.57
N LYS A 9 -7.08 -7.62 -3.00
CA LYS A 9 -6.18 -6.87 -2.14
C LYS A 9 -6.25 -5.38 -2.42
N VAL A 10 -6.22 -4.59 -1.36
CA VAL A 10 -6.11 -3.12 -1.41
C VAL A 10 -4.86 -2.67 -0.68
N LEU A 11 -4.08 -1.81 -1.31
CA LEU A 11 -2.89 -1.19 -0.75
C LEU A 11 -3.19 0.28 -0.44
N ILE A 12 -3.21 0.63 0.83
CA ILE A 12 -3.45 1.98 1.36
C ILE A 12 -2.10 2.68 1.51
N VAL A 13 -1.96 3.86 0.92
CA VAL A 13 -0.73 4.65 0.94
C VAL A 13 -1.04 6.13 1.20
N GLU A 14 -0.03 6.91 1.55
CA GLU A 14 -0.24 8.31 1.92
C GLU A 14 -0.43 9.22 0.70
N GLY A 15 0.44 9.06 -0.31
CA GLY A 15 0.55 9.99 -1.42
C GLY A 15 0.40 9.34 -2.80
N ARG A 16 0.11 10.20 -3.78
CA ARG A 16 0.05 9.80 -5.20
C ARG A 16 1.39 9.28 -5.72
N GLN A 17 2.51 9.76 -5.19
CA GLN A 17 3.84 9.30 -5.61
C GLN A 17 4.12 7.86 -5.18
N ASP A 18 3.64 7.46 -4.00
CA ASP A 18 3.67 6.06 -3.56
C ASP A 18 2.89 5.16 -4.54
N CYS A 19 1.69 5.63 -4.92
CA CYS A 19 0.85 4.97 -5.91
C CYS A 19 1.61 4.78 -7.25
N LEU A 20 2.37 5.78 -7.71
CA LEU A 20 3.19 5.71 -8.93
C LEU A 20 4.42 4.78 -8.79
N GLN A 21 5.00 4.66 -7.59
CA GLN A 21 6.14 3.79 -7.33
C GLN A 21 5.74 2.32 -7.23
N LEU A 22 4.60 2.02 -6.62
CA LEU A 22 4.16 0.65 -6.33
C LEU A 22 3.47 -0.01 -7.52
N LYS A 23 2.63 0.72 -8.26
CA LYS A 23 1.82 0.17 -9.36
C LYS A 23 2.63 -0.58 -10.43
N PRO A 24 3.81 -0.11 -10.86
CA PRO A 24 4.61 -0.83 -11.85
C PRO A 24 5.13 -2.19 -11.36
N ILE A 25 5.33 -2.35 -10.05
CA ILE A 25 5.95 -3.51 -9.41
C ILE A 25 4.99 -4.72 -9.38
N LEU A 26 3.71 -4.46 -9.19
CA LEU A 26 2.66 -5.47 -9.00
C LEU A 26 2.37 -6.24 -10.29
N ASN A 27 2.20 -7.56 -10.17
CA ASN A 27 1.86 -8.51 -11.24
C ASN A 27 0.52 -9.21 -10.99
N GLU A 28 -0.35 -8.58 -10.21
CA GLU A 28 -1.73 -8.99 -9.98
C GLU A 28 -2.63 -7.76 -9.87
N PRO A 29 -3.97 -7.92 -9.97
CA PRO A 29 -4.91 -6.84 -9.76
C PRO A 29 -4.90 -6.43 -8.28
N VAL A 30 -4.53 -5.19 -8.01
CA VAL A 30 -4.51 -4.59 -6.68
C VAL A 30 -5.03 -3.17 -6.82
N GLU A 31 -5.97 -2.80 -5.97
CA GLU A 31 -6.37 -1.41 -5.85
C GLU A 31 -5.38 -0.67 -4.96
N ILE A 32 -4.94 0.53 -5.36
CA ILE A 32 -4.07 1.36 -4.52
C ILE A 32 -4.84 2.63 -4.15
N VAL A 33 -5.23 2.73 -2.89
CA VAL A 33 -5.98 3.86 -2.34
C VAL A 33 -4.99 4.84 -1.70
N CYS A 34 -4.90 6.05 -2.24
CA CYS A 34 -4.06 7.10 -1.66
C CYS A 34 -4.92 7.95 -0.69
N THR A 35 -4.50 8.13 0.58
CA THR A 35 -5.22 8.94 1.58
C THR A 35 -5.10 10.44 1.34
N ASN A 36 -4.11 10.86 0.53
CA ASN A 36 -3.74 12.24 0.21
C ASN A 36 -3.32 13.03 1.45
N GLY A 37 -2.44 12.44 2.27
CA GLY A 37 -1.99 12.99 3.55
C GLY A 37 -2.88 12.54 4.71
N THR A 38 -3.25 13.47 5.59
CA THR A 38 -4.14 13.17 6.73
C THR A 38 -5.57 12.91 6.29
N VAL A 39 -6.21 11.92 6.89
CA VAL A 39 -7.61 11.58 6.65
C VAL A 39 -8.36 11.44 7.98
N SER A 40 -9.63 11.84 8.03
CA SER A 40 -10.49 11.58 9.20
C SER A 40 -10.97 10.12 9.20
N PRO A 41 -11.42 9.57 10.35
CA PRO A 41 -11.98 8.21 10.40
C PRO A 41 -13.12 8.01 9.39
N HIS A 42 -14.10 8.92 9.37
CA HIS A 42 -15.21 8.89 8.42
C HIS A 42 -14.75 8.90 6.96
N ARG A 43 -13.74 9.71 6.63
CA ARG A 43 -13.25 9.80 5.26
C ARG A 43 -12.45 8.56 4.87
N LEU A 44 -11.72 7.95 5.81
CA LEU A 44 -11.05 6.67 5.59
C LEU A 44 -12.09 5.59 5.30
N ASP A 45 -13.18 5.58 6.07
CA ASP A 45 -14.27 4.63 5.88
C ASP A 45 -14.92 4.76 4.50
N GLU A 46 -15.30 5.98 4.08
CA GLU A 46 -15.83 6.23 2.73
C GLU A 46 -14.90 5.77 1.61
N LEU A 47 -13.57 5.90 1.80
CA LEU A 47 -12.59 5.49 0.80
C LEU A 47 -12.46 3.97 0.68
N LEU A 48 -12.66 3.24 1.79
CA LEU A 48 -12.43 1.81 1.87
C LEU A 48 -13.72 0.97 1.80
N GLN A 49 -14.88 1.58 2.06
CA GLN A 49 -16.21 0.96 1.98
C GLN A 49 -16.43 0.13 0.70
N PRO A 50 -16.01 0.57 -0.52
CA PRO A 50 -16.19 -0.23 -1.73
C PRO A 50 -15.41 -1.55 -1.75
N TYR A 51 -14.46 -1.74 -0.82
CA TYR A 51 -13.49 -2.82 -0.81
C TYR A 51 -13.48 -3.63 0.48
N GLU A 52 -14.48 -3.49 1.37
CA GLU A 52 -14.52 -4.17 2.68
C GLU A 52 -14.38 -5.70 2.62
N SER A 53 -14.70 -6.32 1.48
CA SER A 53 -14.52 -7.76 1.26
C SER A 53 -13.10 -8.16 0.85
N CYS A 54 -12.16 -7.20 0.73
CA CYS A 54 -10.79 -7.41 0.30
C CYS A 54 -9.82 -7.39 1.49
N ASP A 55 -8.63 -7.95 1.30
CA ASP A 55 -7.55 -7.84 2.28
C ASP A 55 -6.88 -6.46 2.19
N PHE A 56 -6.80 -5.77 3.32
CA PHE A 56 -6.18 -4.45 3.42
C PHE A 56 -4.70 -4.54 3.81
N TYR A 57 -3.89 -3.73 3.13
CA TYR A 57 -2.47 -3.56 3.40
C TYR A 57 -2.17 -2.07 3.52
N ALA A 58 -1.55 -1.64 4.62
CA ALA A 58 -1.17 -0.24 4.84
C ALA A 58 0.33 -0.07 4.65
N PHE A 59 0.75 0.74 3.67
CA PHE A 59 2.15 1.01 3.39
C PHE A 59 2.41 2.52 3.43
N PHE A 60 2.52 3.04 4.65
CA PHE A 60 2.80 4.44 4.92
C PHE A 60 4.30 4.70 5.10
N ASP A 61 4.65 5.98 5.13
CA ASP A 61 6.01 6.44 5.42
C ASP A 61 6.40 6.14 6.88
N ALA A 62 7.71 6.16 7.11
CA ALA A 62 8.32 5.92 8.43
C ALA A 62 8.57 7.26 9.14
N ASP A 63 7.52 8.08 9.24
CA ASP A 63 7.52 9.38 9.91
C ASP A 63 6.28 9.57 10.80
N ASP A 64 6.19 10.71 11.48
CA ASP A 64 5.10 11.00 12.42
C ASP A 64 3.71 10.99 11.76
N MET A 65 3.63 11.30 10.47
CA MET A 65 2.36 11.36 9.74
C MET A 65 1.92 9.95 9.34
N GLY A 66 2.85 9.16 8.80
CA GLY A 66 2.64 7.74 8.55
C GLY A 66 2.23 6.98 9.81
N GLU A 67 2.86 7.24 10.96
CA GLU A 67 2.49 6.60 12.23
C GLU A 67 1.10 7.01 12.73
N LYS A 68 0.66 8.24 12.49
CA LYS A 68 -0.73 8.65 12.79
C LYS A 68 -1.73 7.91 11.90
N LEU A 69 -1.43 7.78 10.60
CA LEU A 69 -2.25 7.01 9.67
C LEU A 69 -2.29 5.52 10.05
N ARG A 70 -1.16 4.93 10.45
CA ARG A 70 -1.12 3.54 10.95
C ARG A 70 -2.05 3.35 12.13
N LYS A 71 -1.98 4.24 13.13
CA LYS A 71 -2.86 4.16 14.30
C LYS A 71 -4.34 4.26 13.91
N LEU A 72 -4.67 5.23 13.07
CA LEU A 72 -6.05 5.38 12.59
C LEU A 72 -6.54 4.12 11.86
N VAL A 73 -5.77 3.61 10.90
CA VAL A 73 -6.13 2.40 10.14
C VAL A 73 -6.23 1.19 11.06
N GLN A 74 -5.34 1.04 12.04
CA GLN A 74 -5.39 -0.06 13.00
C GLN A 74 -6.64 0.02 13.91
N GLN A 75 -7.14 1.22 14.21
CA GLN A 75 -8.35 1.45 15.00
C GLN A 75 -9.61 1.14 14.20
N GLU A 76 -9.71 1.63 12.96
CA GLU A 76 -10.91 1.46 12.12
C GLU A 76 -10.94 0.09 11.42
N TYR A 77 -9.79 -0.43 10.99
CA TYR A 77 -9.65 -1.67 10.22
C TYR A 77 -8.59 -2.58 10.85
N PRO A 78 -8.90 -3.27 11.96
CA PRO A 78 -7.91 -3.96 12.78
C PRO A 78 -7.22 -5.16 12.12
N ASN A 79 -7.81 -5.70 11.06
CA ASN A 79 -7.25 -6.81 10.28
C ASN A 79 -6.25 -6.35 9.19
N THR A 80 -5.95 -5.05 9.11
CA THR A 80 -5.04 -4.52 8.09
C THR A 80 -3.61 -5.01 8.30
N HIS A 81 -2.97 -5.44 7.22
CA HIS A 81 -1.55 -5.81 7.21
C HIS A 81 -0.66 -4.57 7.06
N HIS A 82 0.09 -4.20 8.10
CA HIS A 82 0.98 -3.05 8.05
C HIS A 82 2.35 -3.42 7.45
N LEU A 83 2.70 -2.74 6.35
CA LEU A 83 3.96 -2.86 5.64
C LEU A 83 4.88 -1.68 5.96
N TYR A 84 6.19 -1.93 5.90
CA TYR A 84 7.21 -0.97 6.30
C TYR A 84 8.36 -0.95 5.30
N THR A 85 8.84 0.25 5.01
CA THR A 85 10.13 0.48 4.35
C THR A 85 11.17 0.87 5.40
N LEU A 86 12.43 0.88 5.01
CA LEU A 86 13.52 1.22 5.92
C LEU A 86 13.59 2.76 6.08
N PRO A 87 13.66 3.30 7.32
CA PRO A 87 13.65 4.74 7.56
C PRO A 87 14.70 5.52 6.76
N ARG A 88 15.85 4.89 6.47
CA ARG A 88 16.93 5.49 5.66
C ARG A 88 16.51 5.93 4.25
N TYR A 89 15.44 5.37 3.71
CA TYR A 89 14.94 5.76 2.39
C TYR A 89 14.01 6.98 2.46
N GLY A 90 13.57 7.37 3.65
CA GLY A 90 12.72 8.55 3.82
C GLY A 90 11.31 8.39 3.26
N GLY A 91 10.77 7.18 3.12
CA GLY A 91 9.39 6.96 2.67
C GLY A 91 9.26 6.07 1.44
N VAL A 92 8.03 5.73 1.09
CA VAL A 92 7.67 4.80 0.03
C VAL A 92 8.06 5.36 -1.34
N GLU A 93 7.73 6.63 -1.62
CA GLU A 93 8.14 7.33 -2.85
C GLU A 93 9.65 7.21 -3.14
N ARG A 94 10.49 7.31 -2.11
CA ARG A 94 11.94 7.37 -2.24
C ARG A 94 12.63 6.02 -2.11
N THR A 95 11.89 4.98 -1.73
CA THR A 95 12.44 3.63 -1.57
C THR A 95 12.76 3.02 -2.94
N PRO A 96 13.96 2.46 -3.15
CA PRO A 96 14.28 1.76 -4.39
C PRO A 96 13.28 0.64 -4.67
N ARG A 97 12.83 0.53 -5.93
CA ARG A 97 11.78 -0.42 -6.33
C ARG A 97 12.10 -1.86 -5.99
N TYR A 98 13.38 -2.24 -5.99
CA TYR A 98 13.82 -3.55 -5.53
C TYR A 98 13.44 -3.83 -4.07
N HIS A 99 13.63 -2.87 -3.18
CA HIS A 99 13.26 -3.02 -1.78
C HIS A 99 11.74 -3.04 -1.60
N LEU A 100 11.00 -2.18 -2.30
CA LEU A 100 9.53 -2.22 -2.32
C LEU A 100 9.02 -3.58 -2.81
N ALA A 101 9.60 -4.10 -3.89
CA ALA A 101 9.30 -5.42 -4.44
C ALA A 101 9.52 -6.55 -3.43
N LYS A 102 10.60 -6.49 -2.64
CA LYS A 102 10.87 -7.48 -1.57
C LYS A 102 9.86 -7.41 -0.43
N VAL A 103 9.46 -6.20 0.00
CA VAL A 103 8.43 -6.02 1.03
C VAL A 103 7.10 -6.58 0.55
N LEU A 104 6.66 -6.19 -0.64
CA LEU A 104 5.42 -6.68 -1.25
C LEU A 104 5.45 -8.20 -1.48
N GLN A 105 6.58 -8.76 -1.95
CA GLN A 105 6.75 -10.21 -2.08
C GLN A 105 6.60 -10.94 -0.74
N GLY A 106 7.17 -10.39 0.34
CA GLY A 106 7.01 -10.93 1.70
C GLY A 106 5.56 -10.96 2.15
N ALA A 107 4.79 -9.92 1.80
CA ALA A 107 3.34 -9.81 1.99
C ALA A 107 2.50 -10.59 0.96
N LYS A 108 3.11 -11.56 0.26
CA LYS A 108 2.45 -12.47 -0.69
C LYS A 108 1.82 -11.79 -1.90
N PHE A 109 2.28 -10.59 -2.26
CA PHE A 109 1.93 -10.01 -3.55
C PHE A 109 2.67 -10.70 -4.70
N LYS A 110 2.02 -10.87 -5.85
CA LYS A 110 2.69 -11.29 -7.09
C LYS A 110 3.44 -10.09 -7.66
N ILE A 111 4.75 -10.25 -7.87
CA ILE A 111 5.66 -9.20 -8.30
C ILE A 111 6.17 -9.48 -9.71
N LYS A 112 6.35 -8.45 -10.53
CA LYS A 112 6.99 -8.60 -11.84
C LYS A 112 8.48 -8.88 -11.61
N SER A 113 8.97 -10.00 -12.15
CA SER A 113 10.32 -10.53 -11.89
C SER A 113 11.45 -9.52 -12.13
N GLY A 114 11.29 -8.59 -13.08
CA GLY A 114 12.29 -7.55 -13.37
C GLY A 114 12.65 -6.69 -12.15
N TYR A 115 11.71 -6.45 -11.24
CA TYR A 115 11.96 -5.67 -10.01
C TYR A 115 12.63 -6.48 -8.89
N LEU A 116 12.85 -7.78 -9.07
CA LEU A 116 13.54 -8.64 -8.09
C LEU A 116 14.97 -8.98 -8.51
N LEU A 117 15.37 -8.64 -9.73
CA LEU A 117 16.68 -8.94 -10.31
C LEU A 117 17.67 -7.79 -10.16
N ASP A 118 17.16 -6.55 -10.15
CA ASP A 118 17.97 -5.35 -10.05
C ASP A 118 18.28 -5.05 -8.58
N LYS A 119 19.54 -5.17 -8.16
CA LYS A 119 19.90 -5.06 -6.74
C LYS A 119 20.01 -3.62 -6.23
N GLY A 120 19.96 -2.62 -7.12
CA GLY A 120 20.23 -1.23 -6.79
C GLY A 120 21.69 -1.00 -6.43
#